data_AF-A0A2Z2K5V8-F1
#
_entry.id   AF-A0A2Z2K5V8-F1
#
_cell.length_a   1.000
_cell.length_b   1.000
_cell.length_c   1.000
_cell.angle_alpha   90.00
_cell.angle_beta   90.00
_cell.angle_gamma   90.00
#
_symmetry.space_group_name_H-M   'P 1'
#
loop_
_entity.id
_entity.type
_entity.pdbx_description
1 polymer ?
#
loop_
_entity_poly.entity_id
_entity_poly.type
_entity_poly.pdbx_seq_one_letter_code
_entity_poly.pdbx_strand_id
1 'polypeptide(L)'
;MRIRQWFIALLAVVVITGSVLPAPMAAGAGEVTTERILVSNFEDGTAQGWTAKGSEVVTVSGSVYRSGSHSLYISGRTQDWEGPNYGFASTLAANSSYAVRAWVKLDAGASAADIKLTMMSVQGGILPLFDAYR
;
A
#
# COMPACT_ATOMS: atom_id res chain seq x y z
N MET A 1 8.68 -6.13 -68.85
CA MET A 1 8.24 -7.26 -69.69
C MET A 1 8.35 -8.53 -68.86
N ARG A 2 7.22 -9.21 -68.66
CA ARG A 2 7.05 -10.43 -67.84
C ARG A 2 7.55 -11.64 -68.61
N ILE A 3 8.14 -12.63 -67.94
CA ILE A 3 8.05 -14.07 -68.25
C ILE A 3 8.78 -14.82 -67.10
N ARG A 4 8.11 -15.53 -66.18
CA ARG A 4 7.24 -16.72 -66.27
C ARG A 4 8.01 -18.03 -66.48
N GLN A 5 8.61 -18.51 -65.38
CA GLN A 5 8.82 -19.89 -64.86
C GLN A 5 9.17 -21.01 -65.85
N TRP A 6 9.76 -22.13 -65.42
CA TRP A 6 9.22 -23.50 -65.47
C TRP A 6 10.45 -24.43 -65.30
N PHE A 7 10.41 -25.44 -64.41
CA PHE A 7 10.94 -26.80 -64.63
C PHE A 7 10.61 -27.68 -63.40
N ILE A 8 10.44 -28.96 -63.70
CA ILE A 8 9.64 -29.96 -62.99
C ILE A 8 10.53 -30.90 -62.16
N ALA A 9 9.96 -31.35 -61.04
CA ALA A 9 10.16 -32.59 -60.28
C ALA A 9 11.54 -32.97 -59.69
N LEU A 10 11.53 -33.25 -58.38
CA LEU A 10 11.96 -34.58 -57.91
C LEU A 10 11.18 -34.96 -56.64
N LEU A 11 10.72 -36.21 -56.60
CA LEU A 11 10.06 -36.83 -55.46
C LEU A 11 11.08 -37.00 -54.32
N ALA A 12 10.79 -36.46 -53.14
CA ALA A 12 11.52 -36.77 -51.92
C ALA A 12 10.53 -37.27 -50.86
N VAL A 13 10.73 -38.53 -50.45
CA VAL A 13 10.12 -39.14 -49.27
C VAL A 13 10.47 -38.27 -48.07
N VAL A 14 9.47 -37.69 -47.41
CA VAL A 14 9.66 -36.98 -46.15
C VAL A 14 9.13 -37.84 -45.02
N VAL A 15 10.07 -38.32 -44.23
CA VAL A 15 9.89 -38.94 -42.92
C VAL A 15 9.09 -37.98 -42.04
N ILE A 16 7.98 -38.44 -41.50
CA ILE A 16 7.16 -37.68 -40.56
C ILE A 16 7.92 -37.63 -39.22
N THR A 17 8.74 -36.60 -39.03
CA THR A 17 9.17 -36.22 -37.68
C THR A 17 8.04 -35.44 -37.04
N GLY A 18 7.34 -36.03 -36.07
CA GLY A 18 6.34 -35.34 -35.28
C GLY A 18 6.96 -34.15 -34.55
N SER A 19 6.64 -32.93 -34.98
CA SER A 19 6.95 -31.71 -34.26
C SER A 19 5.88 -31.50 -33.19
N VAL A 20 6.22 -31.80 -31.93
CA VAL A 20 5.46 -31.27 -30.79
C VAL A 20 5.86 -29.81 -30.66
N LEU A 21 4.99 -28.89 -31.06
CA LEU A 21 5.18 -27.48 -30.73
C LEU A 21 5.03 -27.31 -29.21
N PRO A 22 5.99 -26.70 -28.49
CA PRO A 22 5.72 -26.25 -27.14
C PRO A 22 4.61 -25.20 -27.21
N ALA A 23 3.49 -25.44 -26.52
CA ALA A 23 2.50 -24.39 -26.29
C ALA A 23 3.22 -23.20 -25.61
N PRO A 24 2.87 -21.95 -25.94
CA PRO A 24 3.31 -20.85 -25.11
C PRO A 24 2.81 -21.13 -23.70
N MET A 25 3.73 -21.30 -22.74
CA MET A 25 3.40 -21.10 -21.34
C MET A 25 2.89 -19.67 -21.29
N ALA A 26 1.56 -19.51 -21.30
CA ALA A 26 0.95 -18.31 -20.79
C ALA A 26 1.39 -18.27 -19.34
N ALA A 27 2.50 -17.57 -19.08
CA ALA A 27 2.76 -17.02 -17.78
C ALA A 27 1.52 -16.22 -17.47
N GLY A 28 0.64 -16.79 -16.63
CA GLY A 28 -0.40 -16.02 -16.00
C GLY A 28 0.35 -14.92 -15.28
N ALA A 29 0.37 -13.73 -15.86
CA ALA A 29 0.62 -12.52 -15.11
C ALA A 29 -0.54 -12.45 -14.13
N GLY A 30 -0.41 -13.16 -13.01
CA GLY A 30 -1.28 -12.96 -11.88
C GLY A 30 -1.19 -11.48 -11.58
N GLU A 31 -2.33 -10.79 -11.71
CA GLU A 31 -2.41 -9.43 -11.24
C GLU A 31 -1.95 -9.45 -9.79
N VAL A 32 -0.85 -8.75 -9.50
CA VAL A 32 -0.47 -8.48 -8.11
C VAL A 32 -1.50 -7.47 -7.64
N THR A 33 -2.67 -7.96 -7.23
CA THR A 33 -3.66 -7.16 -6.53
C THR A 33 -3.04 -6.78 -5.20
N THR A 34 -2.47 -5.58 -5.17
CA THR A 34 -1.99 -4.97 -3.94
C THR A 34 -3.23 -4.69 -3.10
N GLU A 35 -3.55 -5.62 -2.21
CA GLU A 35 -4.64 -5.45 -1.27
C GLU A 35 -4.36 -4.23 -0.40
N ARG A 36 -5.31 -3.30 -0.35
CA ARG A 36 -5.22 -2.12 0.49
C ARG A 36 -5.90 -2.41 1.81
N ILE A 37 -5.08 -2.68 2.82
CA ILE A 37 -5.53 -2.99 4.18
C ILE A 37 -6.11 -1.76 4.87
N LEU A 38 -5.54 -0.58 4.62
CA LEU A 38 -6.03 0.69 5.15
C LEU A 38 -5.86 1.78 4.09
N VAL A 39 -6.92 2.56 3.89
CA VAL A 39 -6.90 3.81 3.13
C VAL A 39 -7.66 4.84 3.94
N SER A 40 -6.97 5.91 4.31
CA SER A 40 -7.61 7.06 4.96
C SER A 40 -7.46 8.30 4.08
N ASN A 41 -8.59 8.84 3.66
CA ASN A 41 -8.68 10.08 2.88
C ASN A 41 -9.47 11.18 3.60
N PHE A 42 -10.16 10.84 4.71
CA PHE A 42 -10.90 11.76 5.59
C PHE A 42 -12.06 12.52 4.92
N GLU A 43 -12.41 12.20 3.67
CA GLU A 43 -13.43 12.93 2.90
C GLU A 43 -14.86 12.66 3.37
N ASP A 44 -15.07 11.65 4.22
CA ASP A 44 -16.34 11.41 4.90
C ASP A 44 -16.54 12.30 6.14
N GLY A 45 -15.59 13.20 6.43
CA GLY A 45 -15.63 14.10 7.57
C GLY A 45 -15.31 13.41 8.91
N THR A 46 -14.87 12.15 8.90
CA THR A 46 -14.55 11.38 10.10
C THR A 46 -13.06 11.08 10.20
N ALA A 47 -12.59 10.81 11.42
CA ALA A 47 -11.20 10.42 11.65
C ALA A 47 -10.89 9.00 11.12
N GLN A 48 -11.87 8.27 10.57
CA GLN A 48 -11.69 6.95 9.95
C GLN A 48 -10.94 5.95 10.86
N GLY A 49 -11.21 5.99 12.17
CA GLY A 49 -10.61 5.11 13.17
C GLY A 49 -9.26 5.59 13.74
N TRP A 50 -8.72 6.72 13.26
CA TRP A 50 -7.55 7.35 13.86
C TRP A 50 -7.90 8.02 15.18
N THR A 51 -7.05 7.84 16.19
CA THR A 51 -7.21 8.40 17.53
C THR A 51 -5.96 9.13 17.98
N ALA A 52 -6.06 9.91 19.06
CA ALA A 52 -4.89 10.36 19.79
C ALA A 52 -4.17 9.18 20.43
N LYS A 53 -2.84 9.23 20.48
CA LYS A 53 -1.99 8.34 21.26
C LYS A 53 -1.83 8.83 22.70
N GLY A 54 -1.77 10.15 22.91
CA GLY A 54 -1.66 10.78 24.22
C GLY A 54 -2.77 11.79 24.45
N SER A 55 -2.39 12.98 24.91
CA SER A 55 -3.32 14.06 25.25
C SER A 55 -3.62 15.03 24.10
N GLU A 56 -2.95 14.84 22.95
CA GLU A 56 -3.13 15.66 21.76
C GLU A 56 -4.54 15.52 21.16
N VAL A 57 -4.96 16.55 20.42
CA VAL A 57 -6.25 16.55 19.72
C VAL A 57 -6.05 16.04 18.31
N VAL A 58 -6.78 14.99 17.93
CA VAL A 58 -6.88 14.47 16.57
C VAL A 58 -8.26 14.78 16.02
N THR A 59 -8.32 15.57 14.96
CA THR A 59 -9.58 16.01 14.35
C THR A 59 -9.50 16.04 12.83
N VAL A 60 -10.64 15.98 12.16
CA VAL A 60 -10.70 16.22 10.71
C VAL A 60 -10.81 17.72 10.46
N SER A 61 -10.10 18.20 9.45
CA SER A 61 -10.08 19.61 9.08
C SER A 61 -10.15 19.80 7.57
N GLY A 62 -10.88 20.84 7.15
CA GLY A 62 -10.92 21.29 5.75
C GLY A 62 -9.99 22.46 5.45
N SER A 63 -9.21 22.94 6.42
CA SER A 63 -8.37 24.14 6.27
C SER A 63 -7.14 23.91 5.39
N VAL A 64 -6.50 22.74 5.55
CA VAL A 64 -5.32 22.33 4.78
C VAL A 64 -5.48 20.86 4.46
N TYR A 65 -5.28 20.49 3.19
CA TYR A 65 -5.43 19.10 2.73
C TYR A 65 -4.51 18.82 1.55
N ARG A 66 -4.19 17.53 1.34
CA ARG A 66 -3.33 17.09 0.22
C ARG A 66 -4.11 16.99 -1.09
N SER A 67 -5.35 16.53 -1.01
CA SER A 67 -6.28 16.30 -2.12
C SER A 67 -7.69 16.33 -1.56
N GLY A 68 -8.70 16.52 -2.42
CA GLY A 68 -10.09 16.56 -1.98
C GLY A 68 -10.37 17.82 -1.16
N SER A 69 -10.97 17.64 0.01
CA SER A 69 -11.44 18.74 0.86
C SER A 69 -11.10 18.56 2.34
N HIS A 70 -10.60 17.39 2.77
CA HIS A 70 -10.33 17.11 4.17
C HIS A 70 -8.94 16.52 4.41
N SER A 71 -8.45 16.67 5.63
CA SER A 71 -7.29 15.95 6.16
C SER A 71 -7.43 15.70 7.66
N LEU A 72 -6.54 14.87 8.21
CA LEU A 72 -6.41 14.71 9.66
C LEU A 72 -5.45 15.77 10.21
N TYR A 73 -5.93 16.55 11.18
CA TYR A 73 -5.19 17.60 11.85
C TYR A 73 -4.92 17.24 13.31
N ILE A 74 -3.66 17.41 13.73
CA ILE A 74 -3.16 17.03 15.05
C ILE A 74 -2.67 18.30 15.72
N SER A 75 -3.15 18.59 16.93
CA SER A 75 -2.78 19.79 17.68
C SER A 75 -2.64 19.51 19.18
N GLY A 76 -2.02 20.44 19.91
CA GLY A 76 -1.85 20.29 21.36
C GLY A 76 -0.83 19.23 21.77
N ARG A 77 0.10 18.83 20.88
CA ARG A 77 1.21 17.95 21.25
C ARG A 77 2.13 18.66 22.24
N THR A 78 2.43 17.99 23.33
CA THR A 78 3.36 18.41 24.40
C THR A 78 4.57 17.48 24.51
N GLN A 79 4.48 16.26 23.98
CA GLN A 79 5.57 15.28 23.97
C GLN A 79 5.88 14.77 22.57
N ASP A 80 7.11 14.31 22.36
CA ASP A 80 7.61 13.89 21.06
C ASP A 80 6.97 12.59 20.53
N TRP A 81 6.45 11.75 21.43
CA TRP A 81 5.77 10.49 21.13
C TRP A 81 4.28 10.63 20.86
N GLU A 82 3.67 11.78 21.16
CA GLU A 82 2.25 12.06 20.90
C GLU A 82 2.01 12.18 19.40
N GLY A 83 0.84 11.77 18.91
CA GLY A 83 0.52 11.78 17.50
C GLY A 83 -0.60 10.81 17.12
N PRO A 84 -1.05 10.87 15.87
CA PRO A 84 -2.19 10.08 15.42
C PRO A 84 -1.83 8.59 15.44
N ASN A 85 -2.74 7.79 15.97
CA ASN A 85 -2.60 6.35 16.15
C ASN A 85 -3.75 5.60 15.46
N TYR A 86 -3.44 4.45 14.88
CA TYR A 86 -4.44 3.54 14.30
C TYR A 86 -4.17 2.11 14.77
N GLY A 87 -5.21 1.43 15.26
CA GLY A 87 -5.13 0.05 15.72
C GLY A 87 -5.41 -0.95 14.61
N PHE A 88 -4.43 -1.81 14.28
CA PHE A 88 -4.61 -2.93 13.37
C PHE A 88 -5.04 -4.19 14.15
N ALA A 89 -6.29 -4.23 14.61
CA ALA A 89 -6.84 -5.38 15.34
C ALA A 89 -6.91 -6.62 14.43
N SER A 90 -5.91 -7.51 14.56
CA SER A 90 -5.71 -8.76 13.81
C SER A 90 -5.75 -8.66 12.28
N THR A 91 -5.72 -7.47 11.71
CA THR A 91 -5.75 -7.24 10.26
C THR A 91 -4.39 -7.53 9.62
N LEU A 92 -3.32 -7.38 10.38
CA LEU A 92 -1.96 -7.68 9.93
C LEU A 92 -1.61 -9.13 10.26
N ALA A 93 -1.19 -9.86 9.25
CA ALA A 93 -0.66 -11.21 9.37
C ALA A 93 0.79 -11.18 9.87
N ALA A 94 1.14 -12.11 10.76
CA ALA A 94 2.51 -12.30 11.20
C ALA A 94 3.42 -12.66 10.01
N ASN A 95 4.71 -12.30 10.12
CA ASN A 95 5.74 -12.59 9.10
C ASN A 95 5.41 -12.07 7.69
N SER A 96 4.55 -11.06 7.58
CA SER A 96 4.19 -10.42 6.32
C SER A 96 4.84 -9.05 6.20
N SER A 97 5.19 -8.66 4.97
CA SER A 97 5.74 -7.34 4.66
C SER A 97 4.63 -6.40 4.20
N TYR A 98 4.60 -5.20 4.76
CA TYR A 98 3.60 -4.18 4.44
C TYR A 98 4.27 -2.88 3.99
N ALA A 99 3.72 -2.27 2.95
CA ALA A 99 4.12 -0.94 2.51
C ALA A 99 3.22 0.11 3.17
N VAL A 100 3.84 1.05 3.88
CA VAL A 100 3.12 2.18 4.49
C VAL A 100 3.55 3.47 3.80
N ARG A 101 2.58 4.33 3.51
CA ARG A 101 2.80 5.63 2.87
C ARG A 101 1.87 6.66 3.49
N ALA A 102 2.40 7.85 3.71
CA ALA A 102 1.63 8.97 4.25
C ALA A 102 2.09 10.27 3.59
N TRP A 103 1.16 11.21 3.47
CA TRP A 103 1.46 12.61 3.16
C TRP A 103 1.33 13.40 4.46
N VAL A 104 2.39 14.09 4.84
CA VAL A 104 2.46 14.85 6.09
C VAL A 104 2.86 16.28 5.78
N LYS A 105 2.32 17.20 6.56
CA LYS A 105 2.64 18.63 6.47
C LYS A 105 2.61 19.22 7.87
N LEU A 106 3.60 20.04 8.19
CA LEU A 106 3.62 20.82 9.42
C LEU A 106 2.82 22.11 9.24
N ASP A 107 2.33 22.66 10.35
CA ASP A 107 1.64 23.94 10.35
C ASP A 107 2.50 25.07 9.78
N ALA A 108 1.84 26.06 9.19
CA ALA A 108 2.52 27.22 8.66
C ALA A 108 3.30 27.92 9.79
N GLY A 109 4.60 28.16 9.57
CA GLY A 109 5.48 28.77 10.55
C GLY A 109 6.09 27.81 11.57
N ALA A 110 5.74 26.51 11.54
CA ALA A 110 6.44 25.51 12.33
C ALA A 110 7.89 25.35 11.86
N SER A 111 8.81 25.16 12.81
CA SER A 111 10.19 24.77 12.51
C SER A 111 10.23 23.41 11.82
N ALA A 112 11.22 23.22 10.94
CA ALA A 112 11.46 21.92 10.34
C ALA A 112 11.68 20.85 11.42
N ALA A 113 11.06 19.68 11.25
CA ALA A 113 11.13 18.57 12.18
C ALA A 113 11.12 17.24 11.43
N ASP A 114 11.77 16.24 12.01
CA ASP A 114 11.74 14.88 11.50
C ASP A 114 10.38 14.23 11.84
N ILE A 115 9.76 13.62 10.83
CA ILE A 115 8.54 12.83 11.00
C ILE A 115 8.92 11.36 11.09
N LYS A 116 8.45 10.68 12.13
CA LYS A 116 8.68 9.26 12.36
C LYS A 116 7.39 8.49 12.16
N LEU A 117 7.48 7.37 11.44
CA LEU A 117 6.40 6.40 11.32
C LEU A 117 6.79 5.16 12.13
N THR A 118 5.99 4.83 13.14
CA THR A 118 6.33 3.78 14.11
C THR A 118 5.22 2.74 14.16
N MET A 119 5.59 1.46 14.11
CA MET A 119 4.70 0.35 14.37
C MET A 119 4.94 -0.16 15.79
N MET A 120 3.88 -0.34 16.57
CA MET A 120 3.94 -0.99 17.88
C MET A 120 3.30 -2.38 17.77
N SER A 121 4.07 -3.42 18.10
CA SER A 121 3.57 -4.79 18.21
C SER A 121 3.61 -5.25 19.65
N VAL A 122 2.57 -5.95 20.09
CA VAL A 122 2.57 -6.65 21.39
C VAL A 122 2.83 -8.12 21.12
N GLN A 123 3.93 -8.65 21.63
CA GLN A 123 4.33 -10.04 21.42
C GLN A 123 4.11 -10.82 22.72
N GLY A 124 3.28 -11.88 22.67
CA GLY A 124 3.07 -12.82 23.77
C GLY A 124 1.99 -12.40 24.77
N GLY A 125 0.73 -12.78 24.47
CA GLY A 125 -0.50 -12.98 25.28
C GLY A 125 -0.68 -12.50 26.74
N ILE A 126 0.16 -11.64 27.28
CA ILE A 126 -0.11 -10.87 28.48
C ILE A 126 -0.62 -9.54 27.95
N LEU A 127 -1.83 -9.16 28.35
CA LEU A 127 -2.40 -7.88 27.98
C LEU A 127 -1.34 -6.80 28.24
N PRO A 128 -1.02 -5.96 27.26
CA PRO A 128 -0.04 -4.91 27.45
C PRO A 128 -0.54 -4.02 28.59
N LEU A 129 0.36 -3.68 29.52
CA LEU A 129 0.17 -2.72 30.62
C LEU A 129 -0.07 -1.29 30.11
N PHE A 130 -1.02 -1.10 29.18
CA PHE A 130 -1.49 0.23 28.78
C PHE A 130 -2.49 0.82 29.77
N ASP A 131 -2.87 0.06 30.81
CA ASP A 131 -3.82 0.50 31.84
C ASP A 131 -3.16 1.27 33.01
N ALA A 132 -1.88 1.68 32.87
CA ALA A 132 -1.12 2.31 33.96
C ALA A 132 -0.64 3.75 33.66
N TYR A 133 -1.12 4.39 32.58
CA TYR A 133 -0.83 5.80 32.32
C TYR A 133 -2.11 6.53 31.85
N ARG A 134 -3.11 6.57 32.72
CA ARG A 134 -4.11 7.64 32.74
C ARG A 134 -3.79 8.60 33.86
#